data_AF-A0A812ZSH9-F1
#
_entry.id   AF-A0A812ZSH9-F1
#
_cell.length_a   1.000
_cell.length_b   1.000
_cell.length_c   1.000
_cell.angle_alpha   90.00
_cell.angle_beta   90.00
_cell.angle_gamma   90.00
#
_symmetry.space_group_name_H-M   'P 1'
#
loop_
_entity.id
_entity.type
_entity.pdbx_description
1 polymer ?
#
loop_
_entity_poly.entity_id
_entity_poly.type
_entity_poly.pdbx_seq_one_letter_code
_entity_poly.pdbx_strand_id
1 'polypeptide(L)'
;MSLKRARAQLSGSGYGLEDFWVDEDDKAASAAAGAKFRSFLLERYTEGTFTATDTCLLAYYHTESGGEGAEDLALAPDQASTHGSEHLKYHLRKEFPEPRVQWVTVPMNTKAQLVRTPMKHPVRVASDMIRDELKALNLLGKSNPCKETVATFLENDTALGDRYEKHPVTVQALNEGIPRERIVPLSVYFDGVQYTKNKNFLGFYITNLRTPKQQRLVWLLRLSDLCQCGCRGWCSV
;
A
#
# COMPACT_ATOMS: atom_id res chain seq x y z
N MET A 1 15.74 -23.74 -16.15
CA MET A 1 16.69 -24.54 -15.36
C MET A 1 16.98 -23.81 -14.06
N SER A 2 16.81 -24.47 -12.92
CA SER A 2 16.97 -23.86 -11.59
C SER A 2 18.40 -23.37 -11.37
N LEU A 3 18.57 -22.09 -10.95
CA LEU A 3 19.84 -21.45 -10.58
C LEU A 3 20.67 -22.28 -9.58
N LYS A 4 20.04 -23.18 -8.81
CA LYS A 4 20.74 -24.12 -7.92
C LYS A 4 21.68 -25.09 -8.66
N ARG A 5 21.48 -25.36 -9.94
CA ARG A 5 22.36 -26.25 -10.73
C ARG A 5 23.56 -25.55 -11.38
N ALA A 6 23.51 -24.23 -11.58
CA ALA A 6 24.63 -23.50 -12.19
C ALA A 6 25.84 -23.42 -11.24
N ARG A 7 25.61 -23.46 -9.92
CA ARG A 7 26.66 -23.48 -8.90
C ARG A 7 27.55 -24.74 -8.93
N ALA A 8 27.11 -25.83 -9.59
CA ALA A 8 27.82 -27.10 -9.58
C ALA A 8 28.89 -27.24 -10.69
N GLN A 9 28.98 -26.33 -11.66
CA GLN A 9 29.85 -26.49 -12.84
C GLN A 9 31.03 -25.50 -12.93
N LEU A 10 31.21 -24.62 -11.94
CA LEU A 10 32.32 -23.65 -11.91
C LEU A 10 33.50 -24.06 -11.01
N SER A 11 33.68 -25.35 -10.73
CA SER A 11 34.94 -25.85 -10.13
C SER A 11 36.03 -25.96 -11.21
N GLY A 12 36.37 -24.82 -11.81
CA GLY A 12 37.47 -24.68 -12.77
C GLY A 12 38.77 -24.42 -12.05
N SER A 13 39.66 -25.41 -12.09
CA SER A 13 41.09 -25.36 -11.78
C SER A 13 41.75 -24.00 -12.11
N GLY A 14 42.06 -23.21 -11.08
CA GLY A 14 42.87 -21.99 -11.21
C GLY A 14 43.23 -21.42 -9.85
N TYR A 15 44.50 -21.57 -9.45
CA TYR A 15 45.14 -20.99 -8.27
C TYR A 15 44.35 -21.07 -6.95
N GLY A 16 44.66 -22.08 -6.14
CA GLY A 16 44.20 -22.17 -4.75
C GLY A 16 44.73 -21.01 -3.92
N LEU A 17 43.95 -19.94 -3.85
CA LEU A 17 43.89 -19.10 -2.66
C LEU A 17 43.15 -19.95 -1.62
N GLU A 18 43.86 -20.32 -0.55
CA GLU A 18 43.25 -20.95 0.61
C GLU A 18 42.03 -20.12 1.05
N ASP A 19 40.90 -20.80 1.29
CA ASP A 19 39.68 -20.22 1.83
C ASP A 19 39.99 -19.54 3.17
N PHE A 20 40.41 -18.27 3.10
CA PHE A 20 40.49 -17.39 4.25
C PHE A 20 39.08 -17.30 4.83
N TRP A 21 38.96 -17.75 6.07
CA TRP A 21 37.79 -17.65 6.94
C TRP A 21 36.94 -16.42 6.63
N VAL A 22 35.89 -16.59 5.83
CA VAL A 22 34.84 -15.57 5.76
C VAL A 22 34.12 -15.66 7.09
N ASP A 23 34.45 -14.73 7.99
CA ASP A 23 33.83 -14.63 9.30
C ASP A 23 32.30 -14.57 9.12
N GLU A 24 31.55 -15.21 10.01
CA GLU A 24 30.08 -15.21 9.92
C GLU A 24 29.50 -13.79 9.92
N ASP A 25 30.20 -12.86 10.56
CA ASP A 25 29.88 -11.44 10.59
C ASP A 25 29.97 -10.78 9.19
N ASP A 26 30.92 -11.19 8.36
CA ASP A 26 31.06 -10.69 6.98
C ASP A 26 29.97 -11.21 6.06
N LYS A 27 29.54 -12.47 6.25
CA LYS A 27 28.37 -13.03 5.53
C LYS A 27 27.09 -12.30 5.91
N ALA A 28 26.89 -12.04 7.21
CA ALA A 28 25.73 -11.29 7.68
C ALA A 28 25.71 -9.85 7.14
N ALA A 29 26.88 -9.19 7.08
CA ALA A 29 27.02 -7.86 6.50
C ALA A 29 26.73 -7.85 4.99
N SER A 30 27.21 -8.84 4.25
CA SER A 30 26.94 -9.01 2.81
C SER A 30 25.45 -9.20 2.54
N ALA A 31 24.78 -10.09 3.28
CA ALA A 31 23.34 -10.31 3.15
C ALA A 31 22.52 -9.04 3.48
N ALA A 32 22.95 -8.25 4.47
CA ALA A 32 22.31 -6.99 4.81
C ALA A 32 22.49 -5.92 3.71
N ALA A 33 23.67 -5.86 3.08
CA ALA A 33 23.92 -5.00 1.93
C ALA A 33 23.07 -5.41 0.71
N GLY A 34 22.93 -6.72 0.49
CA GLY A 34 22.03 -7.33 -0.48
C GLY A 34 20.58 -6.92 -0.32
N ALA A 35 20.05 -7.01 0.90
CA ALA A 35 18.68 -6.61 1.20
C ALA A 35 18.44 -5.10 0.94
N LYS A 36 19.44 -4.25 1.19
CA LYS A 36 19.39 -2.82 0.84
C LYS A 36 19.37 -2.62 -0.67
N PHE A 37 20.21 -3.34 -1.40
CA PHE A 37 20.22 -3.29 -2.87
C PHE A 37 18.89 -3.76 -3.46
N ARG A 38 18.31 -4.85 -2.94
CA ARG A 38 16.99 -5.33 -3.31
C ARG A 38 15.89 -4.27 -3.08
N SER A 39 15.91 -3.61 -1.93
CA SER A 39 14.96 -2.54 -1.60
C SER A 39 15.09 -1.36 -2.56
N PHE A 40 16.33 -0.96 -2.87
CA PHE A 40 16.62 0.10 -3.84
C PHE A 40 16.08 -0.24 -5.24
N LEU A 41 16.26 -1.47 -5.71
CA LEU A 41 15.76 -1.92 -7.01
C LEU A 41 14.22 -1.84 -7.09
N LEU A 42 13.52 -2.27 -6.04
CA LEU A 42 12.06 -2.20 -5.98
C LEU A 42 11.57 -0.75 -5.90
N GLU A 43 12.22 0.10 -5.10
CA GLU A 43 11.90 1.52 -5.00
C GLU A 43 11.99 2.21 -6.38
N ARG A 44 13.12 2.04 -7.07
CA ARG A 44 13.34 2.61 -8.41
C ARG A 44 12.33 2.12 -9.45
N TYR A 45 11.95 0.85 -9.38
CA TYR A 45 10.88 0.30 -10.20
C TYR A 45 9.52 0.94 -9.88
N THR A 46 9.17 1.09 -8.60
CA THR A 46 7.90 1.72 -8.18
C THR A 46 7.82 3.20 -8.50
N GLU A 47 8.95 3.92 -8.51
CA GLU A 47 9.06 5.30 -8.99
C GLU A 47 8.89 5.41 -10.53
N GLY A 48 8.99 4.29 -11.25
CA GLY A 48 8.97 4.26 -12.72
C GLY A 48 10.28 4.68 -13.37
N THR A 49 11.39 4.73 -12.61
CA THR A 49 12.72 5.05 -13.15
C THR A 49 13.36 3.85 -13.82
N PHE A 50 13.13 2.64 -13.30
CA PHE A 50 13.58 1.38 -13.91
C PHE A 50 12.43 0.64 -14.56
N THR A 51 12.70 0.02 -15.70
CA THR A 51 11.77 -0.96 -16.29
C THR A 51 11.87 -2.29 -15.55
N ALA A 52 10.86 -3.14 -15.73
CA ALA A 52 10.87 -4.46 -15.14
C ALA A 52 12.09 -5.30 -15.59
N THR A 53 12.47 -5.13 -16.86
CA THR A 53 13.64 -5.79 -17.45
C THR A 53 14.93 -5.33 -16.76
N ASP A 54 15.10 -4.01 -16.58
CA ASP A 54 16.31 -3.45 -15.95
C ASP A 54 16.46 -3.94 -14.51
N THR A 55 15.38 -3.90 -13.73
CA THR A 55 15.37 -4.37 -12.34
C THR A 55 15.78 -5.84 -12.24
N CYS A 56 15.25 -6.71 -13.11
CA CYS A 56 15.58 -8.13 -13.13
C CYS A 56 17.01 -8.42 -13.62
N LEU A 57 17.50 -7.67 -14.62
CA LEU A 57 18.87 -7.79 -15.13
C LEU A 57 19.90 -7.35 -14.09
N LEU A 58 19.67 -6.23 -13.41
CA LEU A 58 20.56 -5.74 -12.36
C LEU A 58 20.64 -6.73 -11.20
N ALA A 59 19.51 -7.32 -10.79
CA ALA A 59 19.48 -8.39 -9.80
C ALA A 59 20.26 -9.63 -10.30
N TYR A 60 20.09 -10.01 -11.57
CA TYR A 60 20.80 -11.15 -12.16
C TYR A 60 22.32 -10.96 -12.18
N TYR A 61 22.81 -9.84 -12.70
CA TYR A 61 24.25 -9.56 -12.74
C TYR A 61 24.85 -9.36 -11.35
N HIS A 62 24.09 -8.81 -10.40
CA HIS A 62 24.50 -8.76 -9.01
C HIS A 62 24.71 -10.17 -8.43
N THR A 63 23.76 -11.07 -8.62
CA THR A 63 23.88 -12.48 -8.19
C THR A 63 25.01 -13.21 -8.92
N GLU A 64 25.19 -12.97 -10.22
CA GLU A 64 26.28 -13.57 -11.01
C GLU A 64 27.66 -13.10 -10.55
N SER A 65 27.78 -11.84 -10.12
CA SER A 65 29.01 -11.28 -9.54
C SER A 65 29.33 -11.78 -8.12
N GLY A 66 28.49 -12.65 -7.55
CA GLY A 66 28.65 -13.18 -6.20
C GLY A 66 27.94 -12.37 -5.11
N GLY A 67 27.13 -11.37 -5.48
CA GLY A 67 26.27 -10.66 -4.55
C GLY A 67 25.13 -11.53 -4.03
N GLU A 68 24.81 -11.38 -2.75
CA GLU A 68 23.73 -12.12 -2.09
C GLU A 68 22.55 -11.18 -1.76
N GLY A 69 21.34 -11.71 -1.55
CA GLY A 69 20.18 -10.97 -1.02
C GLY A 69 19.24 -10.30 -2.03
N ALA A 70 19.47 -10.48 -3.34
CA ALA A 70 18.57 -10.02 -4.41
C ALA A 70 18.24 -11.12 -5.45
N GLU A 71 18.54 -12.38 -5.13
CA GLU A 71 18.41 -13.51 -6.04
C GLU A 71 16.95 -13.81 -6.39
N ASP A 72 16.01 -13.37 -5.56
CA ASP A 72 14.58 -13.55 -5.78
C ASP A 72 14.08 -12.69 -6.95
N LEU A 73 14.71 -11.54 -7.21
CA LEU A 73 14.36 -10.65 -8.33
C LEU A 73 15.10 -11.01 -9.63
N ALA A 74 16.14 -11.83 -9.56
CA ALA A 74 17.03 -12.15 -10.68
C ALA A 74 16.33 -13.00 -11.76
N LEU A 75 16.36 -12.52 -13.00
CA LEU A 75 16.02 -13.31 -14.19
C LEU A 75 17.12 -13.21 -15.23
N ALA A 76 17.39 -14.33 -15.89
CA ALA A 76 18.35 -14.37 -17.00
C ALA A 76 17.94 -13.39 -18.13
N PRO A 77 18.90 -12.85 -18.90
CA PRO A 77 18.61 -11.78 -19.86
C PRO A 77 17.56 -12.11 -20.93
N ASP A 78 17.50 -13.37 -21.35
CA ASP A 78 16.49 -13.90 -22.27
C ASP A 78 15.08 -13.86 -21.65
N GLN A 79 14.98 -14.22 -20.37
CA GLN A 79 13.71 -14.28 -19.63
C GLN A 79 13.25 -12.91 -19.11
N ALA A 80 14.17 -12.02 -18.75
CA ALA A 80 13.86 -10.71 -18.17
C ALA A 80 13.03 -9.85 -19.13
N SER A 81 13.35 -9.88 -20.42
CA SER A 81 12.63 -9.12 -21.46
C SER A 81 11.18 -9.58 -21.67
N THR A 82 10.92 -10.88 -21.49
CA THR A 82 9.61 -11.49 -21.79
C THR A 82 8.74 -11.63 -20.55
N HIS A 83 9.33 -12.02 -19.42
CA HIS A 83 8.62 -12.38 -18.18
C HIS A 83 8.95 -11.47 -16.99
N GLY A 84 9.85 -10.49 -17.13
CA GLY A 84 10.29 -9.62 -16.03
C GLY A 84 9.13 -8.88 -15.36
N SER A 85 8.15 -8.42 -16.14
CA SER A 85 6.98 -7.71 -15.60
C SER A 85 6.09 -8.60 -14.72
N GLU A 86 5.93 -9.87 -15.09
CA GLU A 86 5.10 -10.81 -14.32
C GLU A 86 5.85 -11.29 -13.07
N HIS A 87 7.15 -11.55 -13.21
CA HIS A 87 8.05 -11.90 -12.11
C HIS A 87 8.08 -10.82 -11.03
N LEU A 88 8.33 -9.57 -11.39
CA LEU A 88 8.32 -8.47 -10.41
C LEU A 88 6.96 -8.27 -9.76
N LYS A 89 5.86 -8.40 -10.50
CA LYS A 89 4.52 -8.34 -9.90
C LYS A 89 4.32 -9.41 -8.83
N TYR A 90 4.84 -10.62 -9.05
CA TYR A 90 4.77 -11.69 -8.06
C TYR A 90 5.56 -11.34 -6.79
N HIS A 91 6.77 -10.79 -6.91
CA HIS A 91 7.57 -10.38 -5.74
C HIS A 91 6.99 -9.14 -5.04
N LEU A 92 6.48 -8.16 -5.79
CA LEU A 92 5.80 -6.99 -5.24
C LEU A 92 4.53 -7.36 -4.47
N ARG A 93 3.79 -8.40 -4.89
CA ARG A 93 2.62 -8.90 -4.14
C ARG A 93 2.98 -9.48 -2.78
N LYS A 94 4.21 -9.96 -2.59
CA LYS A 94 4.69 -10.47 -1.29
C LYS A 94 5.06 -9.32 -0.35
N GLU A 95 5.68 -8.28 -0.89
CA GLU A 95 6.07 -7.08 -0.13
C GLU A 95 4.88 -6.18 0.20
N PHE A 96 4.00 -5.98 -0.77
CA PHE A 96 2.82 -5.16 -0.67
C PHE A 96 1.58 -6.06 -0.75
N PRO A 97 1.08 -6.56 0.40
CA PRO A 97 -0.15 -7.35 0.39
C PRO A 97 -1.27 -6.52 -0.25
N GLU A 98 -2.14 -7.19 -1.01
CA GLU A 98 -3.24 -6.50 -1.69
C GLU A 98 -4.00 -5.63 -0.68
N PRO A 99 -4.19 -4.33 -0.97
CA PRO A 99 -4.89 -3.46 -0.05
C PRO A 99 -6.31 -4.00 0.13
N ARG A 100 -6.80 -4.01 1.37
CA ARG A 100 -8.20 -4.34 1.68
C ARG A 100 -9.11 -3.30 1.03
N VAL A 101 -9.59 -3.63 -0.17
CA VAL A 101 -10.48 -2.80 -0.98
C VAL A 101 -11.75 -3.57 -1.30
N GLN A 102 -12.86 -2.84 -1.32
CA GLN A 102 -14.10 -3.29 -1.94
C GLN A 102 -14.17 -2.73 -3.35
N TRP A 103 -14.70 -3.54 -4.27
CA TRP A 103 -14.91 -3.13 -5.64
C TRP A 103 -16.34 -2.64 -5.82
N VAL A 104 -16.49 -1.34 -6.05
CA VAL A 104 -17.79 -0.72 -6.33
C VAL A 104 -17.91 -0.45 -7.83
N THR A 105 -19.12 -0.60 -8.36
CA THR A 105 -19.39 -0.31 -9.78
C THR A 105 -19.78 1.14 -9.93
N VAL A 106 -19.02 1.87 -10.73
CA VAL A 106 -19.11 3.33 -10.86
C VAL A 106 -19.27 3.67 -12.34
N PRO A 107 -20.24 4.50 -12.73
CA PRO A 107 -20.35 4.92 -14.11
C PRO A 107 -19.22 5.90 -14.44
N MET A 108 -18.38 5.56 -15.39
CA MET A 108 -17.23 6.36 -15.81
C MET A 108 -17.30 6.66 -17.30
N ASN A 109 -16.65 7.73 -17.76
CA ASN A 109 -16.44 7.98 -19.18
C ASN A 109 -15.05 7.48 -19.58
N THR A 110 -14.95 6.27 -20.13
CA THR A 110 -13.66 5.72 -20.53
C THR A 110 -13.24 6.27 -21.88
N LYS A 111 -12.02 6.80 -21.98
CA LYS A 111 -11.48 7.36 -23.25
C LYS A 111 -11.50 6.36 -24.41
N ALA A 112 -11.39 5.07 -24.14
CA ALA A 112 -11.41 4.03 -25.15
C ALA A 112 -12.78 3.86 -25.80
N GLN A 113 -13.87 4.03 -25.04
CA GLN A 113 -15.22 3.78 -25.52
C GLN A 113 -16.00 5.07 -25.80
N LEU A 114 -15.54 6.22 -25.26
CA LEU A 114 -16.20 7.53 -25.36
C LEU A 114 -17.69 7.52 -24.96
N VAL A 115 -18.06 6.55 -24.13
CA VAL A 115 -19.40 6.35 -23.62
C VAL A 115 -19.35 6.10 -22.12
N ARG A 116 -20.50 6.28 -21.48
CA ARG A 116 -20.71 5.96 -20.07
C ARG A 116 -20.66 4.44 -19.90
N THR A 117 -19.64 3.96 -19.19
CA THR A 117 -19.41 2.54 -18.95
C THR A 117 -19.32 2.27 -17.45
N PRO A 118 -20.04 1.27 -16.91
CA PRO A 118 -19.86 0.84 -15.53
C PRO A 118 -18.46 0.23 -15.37
N MET A 119 -17.63 0.85 -14.54
CA MET A 119 -16.27 0.41 -14.23
C MET A 119 -16.19 -0.01 -12.77
N LYS A 120 -15.45 -1.08 -12.49
CA LYS A 120 -15.14 -1.47 -11.11
C LYS A 120 -14.03 -0.59 -10.58
N HIS A 121 -14.30 0.14 -9.51
CA HIS A 121 -13.33 0.98 -8.83
C HIS A 121 -12.98 0.40 -7.46
N PRO A 122 -11.69 0.30 -7.10
CA PRO A 122 -11.32 -0.07 -5.74
C PRO A 122 -11.59 1.09 -4.78
N VAL A 123 -12.18 0.77 -3.65
CA VAL A 123 -12.47 1.68 -2.53
C VAL A 123 -12.01 1.02 -1.25
N ARG A 124 -11.28 1.76 -0.39
CA ARG A 124 -10.93 1.26 0.93
C ARG A 124 -12.14 1.36 1.85
N VAL A 125 -12.40 0.33 2.65
CA VAL A 125 -13.56 0.34 3.54
C VAL A 125 -13.24 1.21 4.75
N ALA A 126 -13.95 2.33 4.88
CA ALA A 126 -13.77 3.27 5.97
C ALA A 126 -13.83 2.59 7.35
N SER A 127 -14.80 1.69 7.56
CA SER A 127 -14.96 0.97 8.83
C SER A 127 -13.76 0.11 9.18
N ASP A 128 -13.09 -0.50 8.19
CA ASP A 128 -11.90 -1.32 8.43
C ASP A 128 -10.71 -0.45 8.81
N MET A 129 -10.56 0.70 8.13
CA MET A 129 -9.48 1.64 8.43
C MET A 129 -9.61 2.23 9.84
N ILE A 130 -10.84 2.58 10.25
CA ILE A 130 -11.11 3.04 11.61
C ILE A 130 -10.96 1.90 12.63
N ARG A 131 -11.38 0.68 12.28
CA ARG A 131 -11.18 -0.49 13.14
C ARG A 131 -9.71 -0.76 13.43
N ASP A 132 -8.85 -0.68 12.42
CA ASP A 132 -7.41 -0.86 12.59
C ASP A 132 -6.80 0.24 13.45
N GLU A 133 -7.26 1.48 13.30
CA GLU A 133 -6.87 2.59 14.18
C GLU A 133 -7.28 2.32 15.64
N LEU A 134 -8.53 1.95 15.89
CA LEU A 134 -9.00 1.67 17.24
C LEU A 134 -8.26 0.49 17.87
N LYS A 135 -7.87 -0.51 17.08
CA LYS A 135 -7.00 -1.61 17.54
C LYS A 135 -5.61 -1.11 17.91
N ALA A 136 -5.01 -0.27 17.07
CA ALA A 136 -3.69 0.32 17.35
C ALA A 136 -3.69 1.20 18.62
N LEU A 137 -4.81 1.84 18.92
CA LEU A 137 -5.03 2.62 20.14
C LEU A 137 -5.45 1.77 21.36
N ASN A 138 -5.51 0.44 21.23
CA ASN A 138 -6.00 -0.49 22.27
C ASN A 138 -7.44 -0.19 22.77
N LEU A 139 -8.26 0.47 21.95
CA LEU A 139 -9.68 0.75 22.23
C LEU A 139 -10.59 -0.40 21.78
N LEU A 140 -10.09 -1.24 20.86
CA LEU A 140 -10.79 -2.40 20.33
C LEU A 140 -9.87 -3.63 20.34
N GLY A 141 -10.26 -4.71 21.02
CA GLY A 141 -9.39 -5.88 21.18
C GLY A 141 -9.93 -6.90 22.19
N LYS A 142 -9.05 -7.82 22.62
CA LYS A 142 -9.40 -8.89 23.60
C LYS A 142 -9.46 -8.38 25.04
N SER A 143 -8.71 -7.34 25.36
CA SER A 143 -8.70 -6.70 26.69
C SER A 143 -9.58 -5.45 26.70
N ASN A 144 -10.19 -5.17 27.84
CA ASN A 144 -10.87 -3.90 28.05
C ASN A 144 -9.85 -2.74 27.99
N PRO A 145 -10.18 -1.61 27.35
CA PRO A 145 -9.27 -0.48 27.27
C PRO A 145 -9.03 0.12 28.66
N CYS A 146 -7.82 0.65 28.88
CA CYS A 146 -7.52 1.40 30.10
C CYS A 146 -8.38 2.66 30.16
N LYS A 147 -8.87 3.02 31.36
CA LYS A 147 -9.68 4.24 31.58
C LYS A 147 -8.97 5.50 31.13
N GLU A 148 -7.66 5.58 31.32
CA GLU A 148 -6.83 6.72 30.91
C GLU A 148 -6.80 6.86 29.38
N THR A 149 -6.58 5.75 28.66
CA THR A 149 -6.59 5.73 27.19
C THR A 149 -7.94 6.16 26.63
N VAL A 150 -9.03 5.71 27.25
CA VAL A 150 -10.38 6.13 26.86
C VAL A 150 -10.59 7.62 27.12
N ALA A 151 -10.18 8.12 28.28
CA ALA A 151 -10.31 9.54 28.62
C ALA A 151 -9.55 10.44 27.62
N THR A 152 -8.29 10.12 27.30
CA THR A 152 -7.51 10.87 26.31
C THR A 152 -8.15 10.82 24.92
N PHE A 153 -8.67 9.65 24.51
CA PHE A 153 -9.34 9.53 23.22
C PHE A 153 -10.63 10.37 23.12
N LEU A 154 -11.36 10.49 24.24
CA LEU A 154 -12.60 11.25 24.32
C LEU A 154 -12.41 12.75 24.56
N GLU A 155 -11.19 13.20 24.91
CA GLU A 155 -10.90 14.61 25.22
C GLU A 155 -11.35 15.56 24.09
N ASN A 156 -11.13 15.15 22.84
CA ASN A 156 -11.49 15.91 21.64
C ASN A 156 -13.01 16.03 21.41
N ASP A 157 -13.84 15.22 22.09
CA ASP A 157 -15.31 15.36 22.01
C ASP A 157 -15.78 16.70 22.57
N THR A 158 -15.03 17.31 23.50
CA THR A 158 -15.36 18.62 24.08
C THR A 158 -15.47 19.70 23.00
N ALA A 159 -14.63 19.64 21.96
CA ALA A 159 -14.69 20.56 20.82
C ALA A 159 -15.88 20.32 19.90
N LEU A 160 -16.46 19.10 19.91
CA LEU A 160 -17.66 18.77 19.13
C LEU A 160 -18.95 19.20 19.85
N GLY A 161 -18.94 19.16 21.18
CA GLY A 161 -20.03 19.59 22.06
C GLY A 161 -21.39 19.00 21.66
N ASP A 162 -22.41 19.86 21.66
CA ASP A 162 -23.79 19.54 21.31
C ASP A 162 -23.95 18.79 19.97
N ARG A 163 -23.07 19.06 18.99
CA ARG A 163 -23.18 18.43 17.67
C ARG A 163 -22.96 16.93 17.73
N TYR A 164 -22.10 16.46 18.62
CA TYR A 164 -21.88 15.04 18.82
C TYR A 164 -22.95 14.42 19.72
N GLU A 165 -23.26 15.09 20.83
CA GLU A 165 -24.17 14.55 21.86
C GLU A 165 -25.61 14.44 21.37
N LYS A 166 -26.08 15.41 20.58
CA LYS A 166 -27.45 15.42 20.02
C LYS A 166 -27.54 14.71 18.68
N HIS A 167 -26.43 14.16 18.16
CA HIS A 167 -26.45 13.50 16.86
C HIS A 167 -27.32 12.23 16.92
N PRO A 168 -28.30 12.03 16.00
CA PRO A 168 -29.23 10.91 16.06
C PRO A 168 -28.55 9.54 16.17
N VAL A 169 -27.45 9.34 15.41
CA VAL A 169 -26.67 8.09 15.44
C VAL A 169 -25.97 7.89 16.78
N THR A 170 -25.48 8.96 17.42
CA THR A 170 -24.83 8.86 18.73
C THR A 170 -25.85 8.50 19.80
N VAL A 171 -27.00 9.20 19.82
CA VAL A 171 -28.08 8.94 20.76
C VAL A 171 -28.61 7.53 20.61
N GLN A 172 -28.84 7.09 19.37
CA GLN A 172 -29.29 5.72 19.08
C GLN A 172 -28.28 4.69 19.58
N ALA A 173 -27.00 4.83 19.24
CA ALA A 173 -25.96 3.88 19.64
C ALA A 173 -25.80 3.81 21.16
N LEU A 174 -25.88 4.94 21.86
CA LEU A 174 -25.85 4.97 23.33
C LEU A 174 -27.08 4.27 23.93
N ASN A 175 -28.27 4.46 23.37
CA ASN A 175 -29.49 3.77 23.79
C ASN A 175 -29.42 2.25 23.55
N GLU A 176 -28.69 1.82 22.52
CA GLU A 176 -28.39 0.41 22.23
C GLU A 176 -27.29 -0.17 23.14
N GLY A 177 -26.75 0.62 24.09
CA GLY A 177 -25.72 0.19 25.02
C GLY A 177 -24.32 0.12 24.41
N ILE A 178 -24.10 0.74 23.25
CA ILE A 178 -22.77 0.82 22.64
C ILE A 178 -21.90 1.80 23.44
N PRO A 179 -20.71 1.37 23.92
CA PRO A 179 -19.81 2.25 24.64
C PRO A 179 -19.40 3.47 23.81
N ARG A 180 -19.31 4.64 24.46
CA ARG A 180 -19.05 5.94 23.79
C ARG A 180 -17.76 5.95 22.97
N GLU A 181 -16.72 5.30 23.47
CA GLU A 181 -15.42 5.16 22.81
C GLU A 181 -15.49 4.38 21.49
N ARG A 182 -16.57 3.63 21.24
CA ARG A 182 -16.81 2.90 19.98
C ARG A 182 -17.65 3.69 18.99
N ILE A 183 -18.27 4.78 19.42
CA ILE A 183 -19.03 5.69 18.56
C ILE A 183 -18.06 6.77 18.08
N VAL A 184 -17.55 6.65 16.85
CA VAL A 184 -16.46 7.49 16.35
C VAL A 184 -17.00 8.61 15.45
N PRO A 185 -16.77 9.89 15.78
CA PRO A 185 -17.10 10.99 14.90
C PRO A 185 -16.11 11.07 13.74
N LEU A 186 -16.64 11.06 12.50
CA LEU A 186 -15.84 11.10 11.28
C LEU A 186 -16.15 12.38 10.50
N SER A 187 -15.11 12.98 9.90
CA SER A 187 -15.28 13.98 8.85
C SER A 187 -14.93 13.39 7.50
N VAL A 188 -15.68 13.78 6.48
CA VAL A 188 -15.41 13.47 5.07
C VAL A 188 -14.88 14.74 4.42
N TYR A 189 -13.72 14.63 3.79
CA TYR A 189 -13.11 15.69 2.99
C TYR A 189 -12.88 15.16 1.58
N PHE A 190 -13.16 15.95 0.55
CA PHE A 190 -12.83 15.57 -0.82
C PHE A 190 -12.38 16.78 -1.61
N ASP A 191 -11.35 16.58 -2.44
CA ASP A 191 -10.72 17.67 -3.18
C ASP A 191 -10.01 17.16 -4.44
N GLY A 192 -9.80 18.08 -5.39
CA GLY A 192 -9.05 17.88 -6.62
C GLY A 192 -7.54 17.93 -6.35
N VAL A 193 -6.88 16.79 -6.35
CA VAL A 193 -5.43 16.66 -6.19
C VAL A 193 -4.75 16.57 -7.54
N GLN A 194 -3.78 17.45 -7.78
CA GLN A 194 -2.97 17.41 -9.00
C GLN A 194 -1.96 16.26 -8.93
N TYR A 195 -1.95 15.39 -9.95
CA TYR A 195 -0.98 14.30 -10.08
C TYR A 195 0.08 14.59 -11.15
N THR A 196 -0.35 15.14 -12.29
CA THR A 196 0.56 15.68 -13.30
C THR A 196 0.05 17.04 -13.78
N LYS A 197 0.86 17.75 -14.57
CA LYS A 197 0.48 19.05 -15.16
C LYS A 197 -0.93 19.07 -15.77
N ASN A 198 -1.36 17.95 -16.38
CA ASN A 198 -2.63 17.85 -17.10
C ASN A 198 -3.60 16.80 -16.50
N LYS A 199 -3.26 16.15 -15.37
CA LYS A 199 -4.09 15.10 -14.79
C LYS A 199 -4.30 15.33 -13.31
N ASN A 200 -5.57 15.32 -12.93
CA ASN A 200 -6.02 15.51 -11.56
C ASN A 200 -6.89 14.32 -11.12
N PHE A 201 -6.89 14.06 -9.81
CA PHE A 201 -7.77 13.11 -9.16
C PHE A 201 -8.72 13.85 -8.21
N LEU A 202 -9.93 13.36 -8.04
CA LEU A 202 -10.79 13.66 -6.92
C LEU A 202 -10.50 12.63 -5.83
N GLY A 203 -9.86 13.08 -4.75
CA GLY A 203 -9.56 12.23 -3.59
C GLY A 203 -10.63 12.37 -2.53
N PHE A 204 -11.10 11.26 -1.97
CA PHE A 204 -11.99 11.21 -0.82
C PHE A 204 -11.21 10.75 0.40
N TYR A 205 -11.28 11.55 1.44
CA TYR A 205 -10.56 11.36 2.69
C TYR A 205 -11.56 11.26 3.83
N ILE A 206 -11.30 10.35 4.75
CA ILE A 206 -11.99 10.27 6.02
C ILE A 206 -11.00 10.58 7.12
N THR A 207 -11.41 11.41 8.08
CA THR A 207 -10.61 11.73 9.25
C THR A 207 -11.42 11.38 10.48
N ASN A 208 -10.79 10.67 11.41
CA ASN A 208 -11.35 10.51 12.75
C ASN A 208 -11.14 11.82 13.50
N LEU A 209 -12.23 12.45 13.94
CA LEU A 209 -12.18 13.76 14.59
C LEU A 209 -11.52 13.71 15.97
N ARG A 210 -11.42 12.52 16.58
CA ARG A 210 -10.66 12.31 17.83
C ARG A 210 -9.16 12.17 17.61
N THR A 211 -8.72 11.89 16.38
CA THR A 211 -7.31 11.70 16.00
C THR A 211 -7.02 12.42 14.68
N PRO A 212 -7.16 13.76 14.65
CA PRO A 212 -7.18 14.54 13.40
C PRO A 212 -5.85 14.54 12.63
N LYS A 213 -4.78 14.01 13.22
CA LYS A 213 -3.45 13.92 12.60
C LYS A 213 -3.40 12.94 11.42
N GLN A 214 -4.40 12.08 11.23
CA GLN A 214 -4.39 11.04 10.20
C GLN A 214 -5.59 11.18 9.26
N GLN A 215 -5.35 11.84 8.11
CA GLN A 215 -6.28 11.80 6.98
C GLN A 215 -6.12 10.50 6.22
N ARG A 216 -7.23 9.79 6.00
CA ARG A 216 -7.23 8.46 5.38
C ARG A 216 -7.87 8.53 4.02
N LEU A 217 -7.07 8.28 2.99
CA LEU A 217 -7.58 8.19 1.62
C LEU A 217 -8.44 6.93 1.45
N VAL A 218 -9.69 7.13 1.09
CA VAL A 218 -10.74 6.11 0.94
C VAL A 218 -10.93 5.74 -0.53
N TRP A 219 -10.99 6.77 -1.39
CA TRP A 219 -11.31 6.61 -2.79
C TRP A 219 -10.61 7.67 -3.63
N LEU A 220 -10.16 7.30 -4.83
CA LEU A 220 -9.53 8.19 -5.81
C LEU A 220 -10.24 8.03 -7.13
N LEU A 221 -10.79 9.10 -7.69
CA LEU A 221 -11.37 9.08 -9.03
C LEU A 221 -10.56 10.00 -9.94
N ARG A 222 -10.20 9.56 -11.14
CA ARG A 222 -9.55 10.46 -12.10
C ARG A 222 -10.59 11.43 -12.66
N LEU A 223 -10.35 12.73 -12.55
CA LEU A 223 -11.30 13.75 -12.99
C LEU A 223 -11.65 13.63 -14.48
N SER A 224 -10.67 13.26 -15.31
CA SER A 224 -10.89 13.06 -16.76
C SER A 224 -11.71 11.82 -17.13
N ASP A 225 -11.88 10.88 -16.19
CA ASP A 225 -12.65 9.65 -16.40
C ASP A 225 -14.06 9.75 -15.77
N LEU A 226 -14.38 10.86 -15.09
CA LEU A 226 -15.72 11.09 -14.55
C LEU A 226 -16.75 11.18 -15.68
N CYS A 227 -17.99 10.80 -15.37
CA CYS A 227 -19.07 10.83 -16.33
C CYS A 227 -19.31 12.25 -16.84
N GLN A 228 -19.37 12.40 -18.16
CA GLN A 228 -19.66 13.66 -18.83
C GLN A 228 -21.15 13.85 -19.12
N CYS A 229 -22.03 13.10 -18.43
CA CYS A 229 -23.44 13.48 -18.45
C CYS A 229 -23.60 14.91 -17.90
N GLY A 230 -24.66 15.60 -18.30
CA GLY A 230 -25.00 16.94 -17.79
C GLY A 230 -25.06 17.05 -16.25
N CYS A 231 -25.01 15.91 -15.55
CA CYS A 231 -24.72 15.71 -14.13
C CYS A 231 -23.36 16.23 -13.64
N ARG A 232 -22.45 16.72 -14.50
CA ARG A 232 -21.12 17.23 -14.12
C ARG A 232 -20.27 16.22 -13.32
N GLY A 233 -20.38 14.93 -13.62
CA GLY A 233 -19.65 13.87 -12.93
C GLY A 233 -20.26 13.39 -11.61
N TRP A 234 -21.34 14.00 -11.11
CA TRP A 234 -21.98 13.59 -9.85
C TRP A 234 -22.51 12.17 -9.86
N CYS A 235 -22.83 11.59 -11.02
CA CYS A 235 -23.26 10.19 -11.06
C CYS A 235 -22.11 9.19 -10.85
N SER A 236 -20.85 9.64 -10.96
CA SER A 236 -19.64 8.84 -10.70
C SER A 236 -19.18 8.91 -9.24
N VAL A 237 -19.78 9.78 -8.43
CA VAL A 237 -19.48 9.99 -7.01
C VAL A 237 -20.62 9.40 -6.18
#